data_AF-A0A8X8Y3S6-F1
#
_entry.id   AF-A0A8X8Y3S6-F1
#
_cell.length_a   1.000
_cell.length_b   1.000
_cell.length_c   1.000
_cell.angle_alpha   90.00
_cell.angle_beta   90.00
_cell.angle_gamma   90.00
#
_symmetry.space_group_name_H-M   'P 1'
#
loop_
_entity.id
_entity.type
_entity.pdbx_description
1 polymer ?
#
loop_
_entity_poly.entity_id
_entity_poly.type
_entity_poly.pdbx_seq_one_letter_code
_entity_poly.pdbx_strand_id
1 'polypeptide(L)'
;MSPEVAKVVEECMHNYLMYEHLLQVSIVPPEKVHPRLWKGVGRSYKPVDRVLIERKHHDKERTLEQQQKLVTGVLKRDQKRRKRIEAAGIDYECPEMVGCVQAAPKKIRFTD
;
A
#
# COMPACT_ATOMS: atom_id res chain seq x y z
N MET A 1 20.82 21.35 -27.75
CA MET A 1 21.00 20.27 -28.74
C MET A 1 20.95 20.91 -30.12
N SER A 2 21.97 20.70 -30.96
CA SER A 2 22.01 21.31 -32.29
C SER A 2 21.01 20.60 -33.22
N PRO A 3 20.23 21.35 -34.02
CA PRO A 3 19.24 20.77 -34.93
C PRO A 3 19.88 19.85 -35.99
N GLU A 4 21.16 20.07 -36.31
CA GLU A 4 21.94 19.26 -37.23
C GLU A 4 22.11 17.81 -36.72
N VAL A 5 22.37 17.64 -35.43
CA VAL A 5 22.51 16.30 -34.82
C VAL A 5 21.19 15.55 -34.87
N ALA A 6 20.06 16.24 -34.68
CA ALA A 6 18.74 15.62 -34.76
C ALA A 6 18.45 15.05 -36.16
N LYS A 7 18.87 15.75 -37.23
CA LYS A 7 18.73 15.27 -38.62
C LYS A 7 19.57 14.03 -38.88
N VAL A 8 20.84 14.05 -38.48
CA VAL A 8 21.73 12.88 -38.64
C VAL A 8 21.15 11.65 -37.92
N VAL A 9 20.61 11.83 -36.71
CA VAL A 9 20.00 10.74 -35.95
C VAL A 9 18.73 10.21 -36.61
N GLU A 10 17.87 11.09 -37.13
CA GLU A 10 16.67 10.70 -37.89
C GLU A 10 17.06 9.85 -39.10
N GLU A 11 18.00 10.31 -39.92
CA GLU A 11 18.48 9.59 -41.11
C GLU A 11 19.07 8.21 -40.77
N CYS A 12 19.82 8.11 -39.67
CA CYS A 12 20.46 6.85 -39.28
C CYS A 12 19.50 5.85 -38.61
N MET A 13 18.52 6.32 -37.83
CA MET A 13 17.70 5.47 -36.96
C MET A 13 16.28 5.24 -37.47
N HIS A 14 15.82 6.01 -38.47
CA HIS A 14 14.50 5.83 -39.05
C HIS A 14 14.41 4.49 -39.81
N ASN A 15 13.42 3.67 -39.42
CA ASN A 15 13.16 2.32 -39.89
C ASN A 15 14.23 1.28 -39.52
N TYR A 16 14.97 1.52 -38.44
CA TYR A 16 15.94 0.56 -37.93
C TYR A 16 15.24 -0.63 -37.25
N LEU A 17 15.60 -1.87 -37.59
CA LEU A 17 15.04 -3.06 -36.95
C LEU A 17 15.72 -3.31 -35.59
N MET A 18 14.98 -3.10 -34.50
CA MET A 18 15.48 -3.24 -33.14
C MET A 18 14.50 -4.09 -32.30
N TYR A 19 15.00 -5.22 -31.76
CA TYR A 19 14.18 -6.16 -30.97
C TYR A 19 12.88 -6.59 -31.67
N GLU A 20 12.97 -6.99 -32.93
CA GLU A 20 11.81 -7.39 -33.76
C GLU A 20 10.79 -6.26 -34.04
N HIS A 21 11.09 -5.03 -33.60
CA HIS A 21 10.28 -3.85 -33.87
C HIS A 21 11.03 -2.89 -34.78
N LEU A 22 10.29 -2.29 -35.71
CA LEU A 22 10.84 -1.30 -36.62
C LEU A 22 10.74 0.08 -35.95
N LEU A 23 11.90 0.65 -35.63
CA LEU A 23 12.02 1.94 -34.95
C LEU A 23 11.70 3.06 -35.93
N GLN A 24 10.66 3.85 -35.65
CA GLN A 24 10.32 5.05 -36.41
C GLN A 24 10.78 6.29 -35.64
N VAL A 25 11.72 7.02 -36.23
CA VAL A 25 12.24 8.29 -35.69
C VAL A 25 11.84 9.41 -36.63
N SER A 26 11.32 10.51 -36.11
CA SER A 26 11.00 11.69 -36.92
C SER A 26 11.20 12.97 -36.13
N ILE A 27 11.63 14.05 -36.79
CA ILE A 27 11.73 15.37 -36.14
C ILE A 27 10.32 15.97 -35.99
N VAL A 28 9.94 16.27 -34.74
CA VAL A 28 8.64 16.84 -34.41
C VAL A 28 8.76 18.36 -34.22
N PRO A 29 7.98 19.19 -34.92
CA PRO A 29 7.97 20.63 -34.69
C PRO A 29 7.36 20.97 -33.32
N PRO A 30 7.80 22.05 -32.66
CA PRO A 30 7.41 22.37 -31.29
C PRO A 30 5.90 22.57 -31.10
N GLU A 31 5.20 23.04 -32.13
CA GLU A 31 3.74 23.26 -32.12
C GLU A 31 2.93 21.95 -31.98
N LYS A 32 3.49 20.83 -32.48
CA LYS A 32 2.86 19.51 -32.40
C LYS A 32 3.21 18.77 -31.12
N VAL A 33 4.11 19.31 -30.29
CA VAL A 33 4.49 18.71 -29.02
C VAL A 33 3.38 18.97 -28.01
N HIS A 34 2.65 17.92 -27.66
CA HIS A 34 1.59 18.04 -26.68
C HIS A 34 2.16 18.44 -25.31
N PRO A 35 1.59 19.43 -24.59
CA PRO A 35 2.14 19.94 -23.33
C PRO A 35 2.32 18.89 -22.22
N ARG A 36 1.60 17.76 -22.30
CA ARG A 36 1.70 16.65 -21.34
C ARG A 36 2.58 15.49 -21.81
N LEU A 37 3.29 15.61 -22.93
CA LEU A 37 4.13 14.54 -23.49
C LEU A 37 5.13 13.99 -22.46
N TRP A 38 5.74 14.88 -21.69
CA TRP A 38 6.75 14.54 -20.68
C TRP A 38 6.19 14.47 -19.25
N LYS A 39 4.85 14.55 -19.09
CA LYS A 39 4.24 14.57 -17.74
C LYS A 39 4.42 13.19 -17.09
N GLY A 40 5.20 13.15 -16.01
CA GLY A 40 5.48 11.93 -15.25
C GLY A 40 6.82 11.27 -15.62
N VAL A 41 7.54 11.79 -16.60
CA VAL A 41 8.92 11.41 -16.89
C VAL A 41 9.80 11.94 -15.74
N GLY A 42 10.57 11.05 -15.11
CA GLY A 42 11.35 11.36 -13.90
C GLY A 42 10.65 10.99 -12.58
N ARG A 43 9.49 10.32 -12.60
CA ARG A 43 8.91 9.76 -11.38
C ARG A 43 9.73 8.55 -10.92
N SER A 44 10.64 8.77 -9.99
CA SER A 44 11.29 7.66 -9.27
C SER A 44 10.29 6.94 -8.39
N TYR A 45 10.38 5.61 -8.35
CA TYR A 45 9.63 4.83 -7.38
C TYR A 45 10.07 5.23 -5.97
N LYS A 46 9.10 5.64 -5.15
CA LYS A 46 9.30 5.86 -3.71
C LYS A 46 8.58 4.72 -2.99
N PRO A 47 9.31 3.76 -2.38
CA PRO A 47 8.69 2.73 -1.57
C PRO A 47 7.85 3.34 -0.47
N VAL A 48 6.65 2.79 -0.25
CA VAL A 48 5.81 3.19 0.87
C VAL A 48 6.42 2.63 2.16
N ASP A 49 6.62 3.48 3.16
CA ASP A 49 7.07 3.04 4.48
C ASP A 49 5.93 2.35 5.24
N ARG A 50 5.81 1.03 4.99
CA ARG A 50 4.80 0.19 5.64
C ARG A 50 5.01 0.12 7.16
N VAL A 51 6.26 0.18 7.62
CA VAL A 51 6.56 0.08 9.07
C VAL A 51 6.01 1.29 9.80
N LEU A 52 6.21 2.50 9.26
CA LEU A 52 5.63 3.72 9.84
C LEU A 52 4.10 3.69 9.83
N ILE A 53 3.49 3.21 8.75
CA ILE A 53 2.04 3.12 8.62
C ILE A 53 1.46 2.15 9.65
N GLU A 54 2.03 0.95 9.78
CA GLU A 54 1.56 -0.05 10.73
C GLU A 54 1.76 0.40 12.19
N ARG A 55 2.88 1.07 12.50
CA ARG A 55 3.08 1.68 13.83
C ARG A 55 1.96 2.67 14.16
N LYS A 56 1.64 3.58 13.23
CA LYS A 56 0.53 4.54 13.40
C LYS A 56 -0.81 3.84 13.59
N HIS A 57 -1.08 2.74 12.89
CA HIS A 57 -2.32 1.97 13.05
C HIS A 57 -2.39 1.23 14.39
N HIS A 58 -1.26 0.68 14.84
CA HIS A 58 -1.16 -0.05 16.09
C HIS A 58 -1.34 0.88 17.30
N ASP A 59 -0.58 1.99 17.31
CA ASP A 59 -0.48 2.96 18.40
C ASP A 59 -1.64 3.97 18.43
N LYS A 60 -2.54 3.90 17.43
CA LYS A 60 -3.73 4.75 17.37
C LYS A 60 -4.56 4.58 18.65
N GLU A 61 -4.84 5.70 19.31
CA GLU A 61 -5.76 5.74 20.45
C GLU A 61 -7.15 5.24 20.02
N ARG A 62 -7.70 4.30 20.80
CA ARG A 62 -8.99 3.66 20.52
C ARG A 62 -10.02 4.10 21.54
N THR A 63 -11.24 4.35 21.08
CA THR A 63 -12.40 4.53 21.97
C THR A 63 -12.84 3.17 22.53
N LEU A 64 -13.63 3.18 23.61
CA LEU A 64 -14.11 1.96 24.26
C LEU A 64 -14.92 1.07 23.31
N GLU A 65 -15.76 1.65 22.46
CA GLU A 65 -16.53 0.89 21.47
C GLU A 65 -15.62 0.19 20.45
N GLN A 66 -14.57 0.89 20.00
CA GLN A 66 -13.59 0.33 19.07
C GLN A 66 -12.81 -0.81 19.73
N GLN A 67 -12.48 -0.67 21.02
CA GLN A 67 -11.82 -1.70 21.80
C GLN A 67 -12.71 -2.95 21.96
N GLN A 68 -14.01 -2.77 22.26
CA GLN A 68 -14.97 -3.87 22.33
C GLN A 68 -15.13 -4.59 20.98
N LYS A 69 -15.21 -3.83 19.87
CA LYS A 69 -15.23 -4.40 18.52
C LYS A 69 -13.96 -5.21 18.21
N LEU A 70 -12.80 -4.74 18.67
CA LEU A 70 -11.54 -5.47 18.52
C LEU A 70 -11.56 -6.78 19.31
N VAL A 71 -11.95 -6.74 20.58
CA VAL A 71 -12.03 -7.92 21.46
C VAL A 71 -12.98 -8.97 20.88
N THR A 72 -14.19 -8.56 20.46
CA THR A 72 -15.15 -9.49 19.82
C THR A 72 -14.61 -10.09 18.52
N GLY A 73 -13.88 -9.31 17.72
CA GLY A 73 -13.20 -9.81 16.52
C GLY A 73 -12.06 -10.77 16.81
N VAL A 74 -11.31 -10.57 17.91
CA VAL A 74 -10.28 -11.50 18.38
C VAL A 74 -10.91 -12.83 18.81
N LEU A 75 -11.97 -12.80 19.62
CA LEU A 75 -12.66 -14.01 20.08
C LEU A 75 -13.22 -14.83 18.91
N LYS A 76 -13.83 -14.17 17.91
CA LYS A 76 -14.31 -14.84 16.70
C LYS A 76 -13.18 -15.52 15.91
N ARG A 77 -12.01 -14.88 15.81
CA ARG A 77 -10.84 -15.45 15.14
C ARG A 77 -10.26 -16.62 15.94
N ASP A 78 -10.22 -16.52 17.26
CA ASP A 78 -9.76 -17.58 18.14
C ASP A 78 -10.65 -18.83 18.01
N GLN A 79 -11.97 -18.66 18.04
CA GLN A 79 -12.90 -19.78 17.84
C GLN A 79 -12.72 -20.46 16.47
N LYS A 80 -12.52 -19.67 15.41
CA LYS A 80 -12.21 -20.23 14.07
C LYS A 80 -10.88 -20.98 14.06
N ARG A 81 -9.86 -20.47 14.77
CA ARG A 81 -8.57 -21.13 14.89
C ARG A 81 -8.70 -22.48 15.60
N ARG A 82 -9.42 -22.53 16.73
CA ARG A 82 -9.67 -23.78 17.47
C ARG A 82 -10.34 -24.84 16.59
N LYS A 83 -11.40 -24.47 15.87
CA LYS A 83 -12.07 -25.36 14.91
C LYS A 83 -11.14 -25.90 13.82
N ARG A 84 -10.19 -25.09 13.34
CA ARG A 84 -9.20 -25.51 12.35
C ARG A 84 -8.15 -26.47 12.91
N ILE A 85 -7.76 -26.29 14.17
CA ILE A 85 -6.82 -27.17 14.87
C ILE A 85 -7.48 -28.53 15.13
N GLU A 86 -8.72 -28.53 15.61
CA GLU A 86 -9.53 -29.74 15.81
C GLU A 86 -9.73 -30.49 14.50
N ALA A 87 -10.09 -29.80 13.42
CA ALA A 87 -10.24 -30.40 12.09
C ALA A 87 -8.93 -30.96 11.52
N ALA A 88 -7.77 -30.45 11.96
CA ALA A 88 -6.46 -30.99 11.60
C ALA A 88 -6.05 -32.20 12.46
N GLY A 89 -6.89 -32.61 13.42
CA GLY A 89 -6.61 -33.74 14.33
C GLY A 89 -5.55 -33.44 15.38
N ILE A 90 -5.29 -32.16 15.65
CA ILE A 90 -4.27 -31.74 16.63
C ILE A 90 -4.96 -31.55 17.99
N ASP A 91 -4.52 -32.31 18.99
CA ASP A 91 -4.95 -32.12 20.38
C ASP A 91 -4.17 -30.95 21.00
N TYR A 92 -4.74 -29.75 20.91
CA TYR A 92 -4.15 -28.54 21.47
C TYR A 92 -5.20 -27.64 22.10
N GLU A 93 -5.09 -27.46 23.41
CA GLU A 93 -5.90 -26.51 24.16
C GLU A 93 -5.28 -25.11 24.07
N CYS A 94 -5.95 -24.21 23.34
CA CYS A 94 -5.49 -22.84 23.20
C CYS A 94 -5.79 -22.04 24.48
N PRO A 95 -4.78 -21.40 25.10
CA PRO A 95 -4.98 -20.63 26.32
C PRO A 95 -5.98 -19.49 26.11
N GLU A 96 -6.68 -19.13 27.20
CA GLU A 96 -7.69 -18.09 27.17
C GLU A 96 -7.06 -16.70 26.91
N MET A 97 -7.80 -15.87 26.20
CA MET A 97 -7.35 -14.53 25.82
C MET A 97 -7.38 -13.62 27.05
N VAL A 98 -6.20 -13.28 27.57
CA VAL A 98 -6.04 -12.31 28.66
C VAL A 98 -6.01 -10.89 28.07
N GLY A 99 -7.20 -10.32 27.88
CA GLY A 99 -7.36 -8.96 27.36
C GLY A 99 -7.65 -7.94 28.46
N CYS A 100 -7.03 -6.75 28.37
CA CYS A 100 -7.46 -5.60 29.16
C CYS A 100 -8.83 -5.12 28.67
N VAL A 101 -9.90 -5.64 29.25
CA VAL A 101 -11.24 -5.06 29.11
C VAL A 101 -11.27 -3.79 29.94
N GLN A 102 -10.95 -2.66 29.33
CA GLN A 102 -11.10 -1.37 30.01
C GLN A 102 -12.60 -1.10 30.21
N ALA A 103 -13.01 -1.03 31.48
CA ALA A 103 -14.36 -0.63 31.84
C ALA A 103 -14.58 0.84 31.49
N ALA A 104 -15.82 1.20 31.11
CA ALA A 104 -16.16 2.58 30.87
C ALA A 104 -15.91 3.45 32.12
N PRO A 105 -15.44 4.69 31.98
CA PRO A 105 -15.22 5.57 33.12
C PRO A 105 -16.56 5.79 33.84
N LYS A 106 -16.63 5.37 35.11
CA LYS A 106 -17.81 5.58 35.95
C LYS A 106 -17.84 7.06 36.36
N LYS A 107 -18.98 7.73 36.16
CA LYS A 107 -19.18 9.09 36.70
C LYS A 107 -19.30 8.97 38.23
N ILE A 108 -18.28 9.43 38.96
CA ILE A 108 -18.32 9.54 40.41
C ILE A 108 -18.94 10.90 40.74
N ARG A 109 -20.04 10.92 41.52
CA ARG A 109 -20.52 12.13 42.17
C ARG A 109 -19.87 12.20 43.54
N PHE A 110 -19.06 13.22 43.77
CA PHE A 110 -18.60 13.56 45.12
C PHE A 110 -19.75 14.31 45.80
N THR A 111 -20.18 13.85 46.96
CA THR A 111 -21.02 14.61 47.88
C THR A 111 -20.11 15.45 48.77
N ASP A 112 -20.48 16.72 48.99
CA ASP A 112 -19.72 17.71 49.78
C ASP A 112 -19.38 17.22 51.20
#